data_AF-A0AA88C9B6-F1
#
_entry.id   AF-A0AA88C9B6-F1
#
_cell.length_a   1.000
_cell.length_b   1.000
_cell.length_c   1.000
_cell.angle_alpha   90.00
_cell.angle_beta   90.00
_cell.angle_gamma   90.00
#
_symmetry.space_group_name_H-M   'P 1'
#
loop_
_entity.id
_entity.type
_entity.pdbx_description
1 polymer ?
#
loop_
_entity_poly.entity_id
_entity_poly.type
_entity_poly.pdbx_seq_one_letter_code
_entity_poly.pdbx_strand_id
1 'polypeptide(L)' 'MDPLYLWPEHVEVWSLFHRCGTQWLFAEGVRTGLNYPGVEVMLRYTVERHARKQMLIDLQVMERAALSAWEERRQKNG' A
#
# COMPACT_ATOMS: atom_id res chain seq x y z
N MET A 1 -11.15 -16.07 11.30
CA MET A 1 -10.31 -14.92 10.95
C MET A 1 -10.50 -13.93 12.07
N ASP A 2 -9.42 -13.53 12.73
CA ASP A 2 -9.52 -12.60 13.86
C ASP A 2 -9.83 -11.19 13.33
N PRO A 3 -10.67 -10.40 14.05
CA PRO A 3 -11.00 -9.05 13.62
C PRO A 3 -9.77 -8.15 13.67
N LEU A 4 -9.57 -7.38 12.59
CA LEU A 4 -8.58 -6.31 12.53
C LEU A 4 -9.23 -5.00 12.99
N TYR A 5 -8.64 -4.36 13.98
CA TYR A 5 -9.06 -3.04 14.45
C TYR A 5 -8.11 -1.98 13.92
N LEU A 6 -8.69 -0.93 13.31
CA LEU A 6 -7.95 0.23 12.81
C LEU A 6 -8.43 1.47 13.55
N TRP A 7 -7.51 2.40 13.77
CA TRP A 7 -7.88 3.76 14.14
C TRP A 7 -8.67 4.40 12.98
N PRO A 8 -9.74 5.18 13.25
CA PRO A 8 -10.62 5.71 12.22
C PRO A 8 -9.87 6.43 11.07
N GLU A 9 -8.84 7.19 11.40
CA GLU A 9 -7.99 7.92 10.46
C GLU A 9 -7.21 7.02 9.47
N HIS A 10 -7.01 5.75 9.80
CA HIS A 10 -6.27 4.81 8.96
C HIS A 10 -7.17 3.97 8.04
N VAL A 11 -8.50 4.06 8.21
CA VAL A 11 -9.45 3.23 7.45
C VAL A 11 -9.39 3.55 5.95
N GLU A 12 -9.26 4.82 5.58
CA GLU A 12 -9.23 5.24 4.19
C GLU A 12 -7.94 4.80 3.48
N VAL A 13 -6.76 5.04 4.09
CA VAL A 13 -5.49 4.61 3.51
C VAL A 13 -5.40 3.08 3.45
N TRP A 14 -5.92 2.38 4.46
CA TRP A 14 -6.00 0.91 4.45
C TRP A 14 -6.82 0.41 3.26
N SER A 15 -7.98 1.02 3.04
CA SER A 15 -8.86 0.70 1.92
C SER A 15 -8.18 0.98 0.57
N LEU A 16 -7.48 2.11 0.44
CA LEU A 16 -6.72 2.45 -0.76
C LEU A 16 -5.58 1.44 -1.01
N PHE A 17 -4.82 1.08 0.04
CA PHE A 17 -3.73 0.12 -0.06
C PHE A 17 -4.20 -1.23 -0.60
N HIS A 18 -5.35 -1.72 -0.14
CA HIS A 18 -5.95 -2.94 -0.68
C HIS A 18 -6.40 -2.80 -2.13
N ARG A 19 -6.94 -1.64 -2.53
CA ARG A 19 -7.28 -1.39 -3.94
C ARG A 19 -6.04 -1.36 -4.84
N CYS A 20 -4.90 -0.89 -4.32
CA CYS A 20 -3.61 -0.94 -5.00
C CYS A 20 -2.94 -2.31 -4.97
N GLY A 21 -3.58 -3.35 -4.42
CA GLY A 21 -2.97 -4.68 -4.22
C GLY A 21 -2.52 -5.39 -5.51
N THR A 22 -3.01 -4.98 -6.67
CA THR A 22 -2.58 -5.49 -7.99
C THR A 22 -1.50 -4.64 -8.66
N GLN A 23 -1.11 -3.51 -8.05
CA GLN A 23 -0.23 -2.51 -8.66
C GLN A 23 1.23 -2.66 -8.25
N TRP A 24 1.64 -3.83 -7.75
CA TRP A 24 3.05 -4.09 -7.40
C TRP A 24 3.91 -4.24 -8.65
N LEU A 25 5.05 -3.55 -8.64
CA LEU A 25 6.17 -3.81 -9.53
C LEU A 25 6.99 -4.98 -8.99
N PHE A 26 7.56 -5.77 -9.91
CA PHE A 26 8.38 -6.92 -9.60
C PHE A 26 9.74 -6.84 -10.30
N ALA A 27 10.79 -7.20 -9.59
CA ALA A 27 12.12 -7.47 -10.14
C ALA A 27 12.61 -8.80 -9.57
N GLU A 28 13.10 -9.70 -10.43
CA GLU A 28 13.58 -11.03 -10.03
C GLU A 28 12.55 -11.83 -9.17
N GLY A 29 11.26 -11.66 -9.45
CA GLY A 29 10.17 -12.31 -8.71
C GLY A 29 9.84 -11.68 -7.34
N VAL A 30 10.54 -10.61 -6.95
CA VAL A 30 10.35 -9.89 -5.68
C VAL A 30 9.61 -8.58 -5.92
N ARG A 31 8.68 -8.24 -5.02
CA ARG A 31 8.00 -6.93 -5.03
C ARG A 31 9.00 -5.84 -4.65
N THR A 32 9.10 -4.78 -5.44
CA THR A 32 10.06 -3.68 -5.20
C THR A 32 9.37 -2.35 -4.87
N GLY A 33 8.09 -2.22 -5.20
CA GLY A 33 7.30 -1.02 -4.94
C GLY A 33 5.99 -1.04 -5.71
N LEU A 34 5.18 0.00 -5.52
CA LEU A 34 3.95 0.24 -6.22
C LEU A 34 4.20 1.00 -7.51
N ASN A 35 3.40 0.69 -8.53
CA ASN A 35 3.31 1.43 -9.77
C ASN A 35 2.64 2.79 -9.51
N TYR A 36 3.43 3.84 -9.28
CA TYR A 36 2.92 5.18 -8.95
C TYR A 36 1.93 5.77 -9.97
N PRO A 37 2.09 5.60 -11.29
CA PRO A 37 1.04 5.91 -12.25
C PRO A 37 -0.30 5.22 -11.97
N GLY A 38 -0.28 3.93 -11.63
CA GLY A 38 -1.49 3.18 -11.23
C GLY A 38 -2.07 3.68 -9.91
N VAL A 39 -1.22 3.98 -8.93
CA VAL A 39 -1.62 4.61 -7.66
C VAL A 39 -2.27 5.97 -7.90
N GLU A 40 -1.72 6.79 -8.79
CA GLU A 40 -2.26 8.10 -9.14
C GLU A 40 -3.67 7.98 -9.73
N VAL A 41 -3.90 7.00 -10.60
CA VAL A 41 -5.23 6.66 -11.11
C VAL A 41 -6.18 6.34 -9.95
N MET A 42 -5.78 5.47 -9.03
CA MET A 42 -6.60 5.10 -7.87
C MET A 42 -6.94 6.31 -6.99
N LEU A 43 -5.95 7.14 -6.66
CA LEU A 43 -6.14 8.39 -5.91
C LEU A 43 -7.13 9.32 -6.60
N ARG A 44 -7.10 9.43 -7.93
CA ARG A 44 -8.05 10.26 -8.68
C ARG A 44 -9.49 9.76 -8.59
N TYR A 45 -9.70 8.44 -8.53
CA TYR A 45 -11.02 7.84 -8.49
C TYR A 45 -11.60 7.68 -7.08
N THR A 46 -10.78 7.56 -6.05
CA THR A 46 -11.27 7.21 -4.70
C THR A 46 -10.99 8.24 -3.62
N VAL A 47 -10.24 9.30 -3.92
CA VAL A 47 -9.80 10.29 -2.92
C VAL A 47 -10.06 11.71 -3.42
N GLU A 48 -10.62 12.53 -2.52
CA GLU A 48 -10.85 13.94 -2.76
C GLU A 48 -9.55 14.69 -3.08
N ARG A 49 -9.60 15.62 -4.03
CA ARG A 49 -8.40 16.27 -4.60
C ARG A 49 -7.49 16.88 -3.54
N HIS A 50 -8.07 17.51 -2.50
CA HIS A 50 -7.32 18.15 -1.43
C HIS A 50 -6.62 17.15 -0.49
N ALA A 51 -7.15 15.93 -0.37
CA ALA A 51 -6.62 14.88 0.51
C ALA A 51 -5.58 13.97 -0.19
N ARG A 52 -5.56 13.92 -1.53
CA ARG A 52 -4.68 13.02 -2.31
C ARG A 52 -3.20 13.07 -1.92
N LYS A 53 -2.67 14.26 -1.62
CA LYS A 53 -1.26 14.41 -1.22
C LYS A 53 -0.97 13.68 0.10
N GLN A 54 -1.82 13.90 1.11
CA GLN A 54 -1.65 13.22 2.40
C GLN A 54 -1.87 11.72 2.26
N MET A 55 -2.90 11.32 1.51
CA MET A 55 -3.20 9.92 1.26
C MET A 55 -2.06 9.18 0.55
N LEU A 56 -1.37 9.85 -0.39
CA LEU A 56 -0.17 9.29 -1.02
C LEU A 56 0.94 9.05 0.00
N ILE A 57 1.20 10.02 0.90
CA ILE A 57 2.21 9.89 1.95
C ILE A 57 1.88 8.70 2.86
N ASP A 58 0.63 8.57 3.29
CA ASP A 58 0.21 7.48 4.17
C ASP A 58 0.32 6.12 3.46
N LEU A 59 -0.03 6.06 2.17
CA LEU A 59 0.13 4.87 1.35
C LEU A 59 1.60 4.45 1.22
N GLN A 60 2.53 5.40 1.10
CA GLN A 60 3.97 5.12 1.05
C GLN A 60 4.51 4.55 2.37
N VAL A 61 3.93 4.92 3.51
CA VAL A 61 4.25 4.30 4.80
C VAL A 61 3.83 2.82 4.78
N MET A 62 2.62 2.53 4.31
CA MET A 62 2.13 1.15 4.18
C MET A 62 2.95 0.33 3.19
N GLU A 63 3.32 0.91 2.03
CA GLU A 63 4.18 0.28 1.03
C GLU A 63 5.49 -0.20 1.65
N ARG A 64 6.21 0.70 2.33
CA ARG A 64 7.48 0.39 2.98
C ARG A 64 7.33 -0.68 4.07
N ALA A 65 6.27 -0.61 4.87
CA ALA A 65 6.00 -1.61 5.90
C ALA A 65 5.75 -3.00 5.29
N ALA A 66 4.99 -3.07 4.20
CA ALA A 66 4.71 -4.32 3.50
C ALA A 66 5.97 -4.93 2.88
N LEU A 67 6.80 -4.10 2.22
CA LEU A 67 8.09 -4.52 1.67
C LEU A 67 9.01 -5.09 2.75
N SER A 68 9.14 -4.41 3.90
CA SER A 68 9.93 -4.89 5.05
C SER A 68 9.42 -6.25 5.55
N ALA A 69 8.11 -6.37 5.77
CA ALA A 69 7.51 -7.60 6.28
C ALA A 69 7.70 -8.80 5.33
N TRP A 70 7.63 -8.57 4.02
CA TRP A 70 7.90 -9.61 3.03
C TRP A 70 9.37 -9.97 2.92
N GLU A 71 10.28 -9.01 3.04
CA GLU A 71 11.72 -9.27 3.13
C GLU A 71 12.07 -10.12 4.35
N GLU A 72 11.59 -9.73 5.54
CA GLU A 72 11.78 -10.50 6.77
C GLU A 72 11.24 -11.93 6.64
N ARG A 73 10.06 -12.10 6.01
CA ARG A 73 9.48 -13.41 5.77
C ARG A 73 10.30 -14.26 4.80
N ARG A 74 10.90 -13.66 3.76
CA ARG A 74 11.81 -14.37 2.85
C ARG A 74 13.07 -14.84 3.58
N GLN A 75 13.67 -13.98 4.40
CA GLN A 75 14.87 -14.31 5.18
C GLN A 75 14.64 -15.43 6.20
N LYS A 76 13.41 -15.56 6.73
CA LYS A 76 13.04 -16.65 7.66
C LYS A 76 12.74 -17.99 6.96
N ASN A 77 12.43 -17.97 5.67
CA ASN A 77 11.95 -19.12 4.91
C ASN A 77 12.97 -19.67 3.89
N GLY A 78 14.10 -18.99 3.69
CA GLY A 78 15.24 -19.45 2.89
C GLY A 78 16.32 -20.03 3.78
#